data_AF-Q54E02-F1
#
_entry.id   AF-Q54E02-F1
#
_cell.length_a   1.000
_cell.length_b   1.000
_cell.length_c   1.000
_cell.angle_alpha   90.00
_cell.angle_beta   90.00
_cell.angle_gamma   90.00
#
_symmetry.space_group_name_H-M   'P 1'
#
loop_
_entity.id
_entity.type
_entity.pdbx_description
1 polymer ?
#
loop_
_entity_poly.entity_id
_entity_poly.type
_entity_poly.pdbx_seq_one_letter_code
_entity_poly.pdbx_strand_id
1 'polypeptide(L)'
;MSEKFKQNRRKFEYQGRTIYEWDQSIEEINIYIQPPPGLTSKMVACEITPTQLILGIKGNPPFINVNIHPTPHHFTPPYPPNVNT
;
A
#
# COMPACT_ATOMS: atom_id res chain seq x y z
N MET A 1 -8.78 -15.92 16.02
CA MET A 1 -7.75 -14.97 15.52
C MET A 1 -6.81 -14.70 16.66
N SER A 2 -5.56 -15.13 16.52
CA SER A 2 -4.58 -15.28 17.61
C SER A 2 -4.04 -13.93 18.10
N GLU A 3 -4.16 -13.67 19.41
CA GLU A 3 -3.70 -12.46 20.14
C GLU A 3 -2.19 -12.15 20.08
N LYS A 4 -1.40 -12.81 19.23
CA LYS A 4 0.08 -12.79 19.32
C LYS A 4 0.81 -11.74 18.48
N PHE A 5 0.10 -10.91 17.73
CA PHE A 5 0.68 -9.69 17.17
C PHE A 5 -0.27 -8.54 17.48
N LYS A 6 -0.11 -7.92 18.65
CA LYS A 6 -0.58 -6.54 18.87
C LYS A 6 0.24 -5.65 17.94
N GLN A 7 -0.14 -5.62 16.66
CA GLN A 7 0.58 -4.88 15.65
C GLN A 7 0.49 -3.41 16.04
N ASN A 8 1.66 -2.81 16.30
CA ASN A 8 1.73 -1.43 16.70
C ASN A 8 1.27 -0.58 15.52
N ARG A 9 0.09 0.05 15.63
CA ARG A 9 -0.47 0.93 14.61
C ARG A 9 0.47 2.12 14.42
N ARG A 10 1.13 2.15 13.27
CA ARG A 10 2.05 3.21 12.86
C ARG A 10 1.26 4.31 12.17
N LYS A 11 1.75 5.54 12.22
CA LYS A 11 1.13 6.68 11.55
C LYS A 11 2.15 7.45 10.75
N PHE A 12 1.74 7.91 9.57
CA PHE A 12 2.47 8.91 8.80
C PHE A 12 1.76 10.25 8.96
N GLU A 13 2.49 11.23 9.48
CA GLU A 13 2.02 12.59 9.66
C GLU A 13 2.77 13.54 8.74
N TYR A 14 2.04 14.45 8.12
CA TYR A 14 2.61 15.53 7.32
C TYR A 14 1.95 16.83 7.75
N GLN A 15 2.78 17.83 8.10
CA GLN A 15 2.32 19.13 8.59
C GLN A 15 1.33 19.03 9.77
N GLY A 16 1.61 18.14 10.72
CA GLY A 16 0.77 17.91 11.91
C GLY A 16 -0.56 17.19 11.64
N ARG A 17 -0.82 16.78 10.38
CA ARG A 17 -1.98 15.98 10.01
C ARG A 17 -1.58 14.54 9.78
N THR A 18 -2.29 13.60 10.41
CA THR A 18 -2.22 12.18 10.06
C THR A 18 -2.77 11.98 8.65
N ILE A 19 -1.91 11.52 7.74
CA ILE A 19 -2.28 11.25 6.36
C ILE A 19 -2.84 9.84 6.24
N TYR A 20 -2.11 8.86 6.79
CA TYR A 20 -2.57 7.49 6.89
C TYR A 20 -1.90 6.81 8.09
N GLU A 21 -2.52 5.74 8.54
CA GLU A 21 -2.00 4.84 9.57
C GLU A 21 -1.93 3.44 8.99
N TRP A 22 -1.06 2.60 9.54
CA TRP A 22 -1.01 1.21 9.10
C TRP A 22 -0.59 0.28 10.22
N ASP A 23 -1.04 -0.97 10.10
CA ASP A 23 -0.45 -2.11 10.78
C ASP A 23 -0.15 -3.21 9.78
N GLN A 24 0.77 -4.11 10.15
CA GLN A 24 1.24 -5.17 9.26
C GLN A 24 1.53 -6.45 10.03
N SER A 25 1.13 -7.56 9.43
CA SER A 25 1.55 -8.92 9.74
C SER A 25 2.52 -9.42 8.66
N ILE A 26 2.88 -10.70 8.73
CA ILE A 26 3.62 -11.36 7.64
C ILE A 26 2.73 -11.64 6.41
N GLU A 27 1.42 -11.74 6.61
CA GLU A 27 0.43 -12.10 5.58
C GLU A 27 -0.34 -10.88 5.06
N GLU A 28 -0.48 -9.83 5.87
CA GLU A 28 -1.43 -8.75 5.62
C GLU A 28 -0.86 -7.39 6.00
N ILE A 29 -1.32 -6.34 5.31
CA ILE A 29 -1.08 -4.94 5.67
C ILE A 29 -2.44 -4.23 5.65
N ASN A 30 -2.79 -3.58 6.76
CA ASN A 30 -3.98 -2.75 6.85
C ASN A 30 -3.56 -1.28 6.81
N ILE A 31 -4.19 -0.50 5.93
CA ILE A 31 -3.99 0.95 5.84
C ILE A 31 -5.29 1.65 6.20
N TYR A 32 -5.21 2.61 7.11
CA TYR A 32 -6.33 3.40 7.58
C TYR A 32 -6.15 4.85 7.15
N ILE A 33 -7.22 5.43 6.62
CA ILE A 33 -7.30 6.84 6.27
C ILE A 33 -8.58 7.42 6.85
N GLN A 34 -8.52 8.67 7.29
CA GLN A 34 -9.72 9.41 7.66
C GLN A 34 -10.36 9.95 6.37
N PRO A 35 -11.59 9.52 6.04
CA PRO A 35 -12.29 10.08 4.89
C PRO A 35 -12.63 11.56 5.15
N PRO A 36 -12.76 12.38 4.09
CA PRO A 36 -13.32 13.72 4.22
C PRO A 36 -14.70 13.70 4.90
N PRO A 37 -15.08 14.78 5.62
CA PRO A 37 -16.40 14.88 6.23
C PRO A 37 -17.53 14.59 5.22
N GLY A 38 -18.50 13.75 5.63
CA GLY A 38 -19.64 13.36 4.79
C GLY A 38 -19.38 12.20 3.82
N LEU A 39 -18.11 11.79 3.61
CA LEU A 39 -17.80 10.63 2.79
C LEU A 39 -18.02 9.34 3.58
N THR A 40 -18.82 8.43 3.03
CA THR A 40 -19.05 7.09 3.59
C THR A 40 -18.28 6.03 2.81
N SER A 41 -18.01 4.88 3.42
CA SER A 41 -17.33 3.76 2.75
C SER A 41 -18.02 3.32 1.44
N LYS A 42 -19.35 3.41 1.39
CA LYS A 42 -20.14 3.06 0.20
C LYS A 42 -19.83 3.96 -1.01
N MET A 43 -19.34 5.18 -0.77
CA MET A 43 -18.99 6.15 -1.80
C MET A 43 -17.55 5.96 -2.31
N VAL A 44 -16.70 5.20 -1.62
CA VAL A 44 -15.31 4.97 -2.03
C VAL A 44 -15.25 3.91 -3.11
N ALA A 45 -14.55 4.20 -4.20
CA ALA A 45 -14.08 3.23 -5.17
C ALA A 45 -12.61 2.93 -4.88
N CYS A 46 -12.28 1.70 -4.52
CA CYS A 46 -10.92 1.26 -4.25
C CYS A 46 -10.71 -0.09 -4.94
N GLU A 47 -9.72 -0.16 -5.83
CA GLU A 47 -9.31 -1.37 -6.50
C GLU A 47 -7.81 -1.55 -6.30
N ILE A 48 -7.44 -2.71 -5.75
CA ILE A 48 -6.05 -3.07 -5.48
C ILE A 48 -5.78 -4.36 -6.25
N THR A 49 -4.81 -4.28 -7.14
CA THR A 49 -4.26 -5.43 -7.87
C THR A 49 -2.75 -5.49 -7.64
N PRO A 50 -2.06 -6.60 -7.97
CA PRO A 50 -0.61 -6.68 -7.80
C PRO A 50 0.17 -5.59 -8.54
N THR A 51 -0.39 -5.04 -9.63
CA THR A 51 0.29 -4.08 -10.50
C THR A 51 -0.38 -2.73 -10.56
N GLN A 52 -1.56 -2.53 -9.98
CA GLN A 52 -2.30 -1.26 -10.07
C GLN A 52 -3.09 -0.96 -8.80
N LEU A 53 -3.06 0.32 -8.39
CA LEU A 53 -3.89 0.88 -7.32
C LEU A 53 -4.77 1.98 -7.91
N ILE A 54 -6.09 1.81 -7.75
CA ILE A 54 -7.09 2.84 -8.07
C ILE A 54 -7.83 3.22 -6.80
N LEU A 55 -7.89 4.51 -6.49
CA LEU A 55 -8.65 5.04 -5.36
C LEU A 55 -9.36 6.34 -5.74
N GLY A 56 -10.64 6.45 -5.39
CA GLY A 56 -11.42 7.66 -5.61
C GLY A 56 -12.83 7.58 -5.04
N ILE A 57 -13.68 8.52 -5.45
CA ILE A 57 -15.11 8.54 -5.13
C ILE A 57 -15.87 7.96 -6.32
N LYS A 58 -16.80 7.04 -6.08
CA LYS A 58 -17.65 6.45 -7.13
C LYS A 58 -18.36 7.53 -7.93
N GLY A 59 -18.35 7.39 -9.26
CA GLY A 59 -18.93 8.35 -10.19
C GLY A 59 -18.02 9.51 -10.57
N ASN A 60 -16.91 9.73 -9.86
CA ASN A 60 -15.90 10.72 -10.19
C ASN A 60 -14.67 10.07 -10.85
N PRO A 61 -13.83 10.85 -11.57
CA PRO A 61 -12.51 10.39 -11.96
C PRO A 61 -11.70 9.91 -10.73
N PRO A 62 -10.88 8.86 -10.87
CA PRO A 62 -10.08 8.35 -9.76
C PRO A 62 -9.07 9.40 -9.31
N PHE A 63 -8.90 9.54 -7.98
CA PHE A 63 -7.92 10.45 -7.40
C PHE A 63 -6.51 9.89 -7.53
N ILE A 64 -6.36 8.58 -7.34
CA ILE A 64 -5.14 7.82 -7.61
C ILE A 64 -5.48 6.77 -8.66
N ASN A 65 -4.67 6.73 -9.71
CA ASN A 65 -4.66 5.63 -10.67
C ASN A 65 -3.21 5.43 -11.09
N VAL A 66 -2.53 4.51 -10.40
CA VAL A 66 -1.08 4.30 -10.57
C VAL A 66 -0.76 2.83 -10.75
N ASN A 67 0.19 2.55 -11.62
CA ASN A 67 0.79 1.24 -11.71
C ASN A 67 1.83 1.09 -10.59
N ILE A 68 1.63 0.07 -9.75
CA ILE A 68 2.53 -0.33 -8.66
C ILE A 68 3.59 -1.32 -9.13
N HIS A 69 3.62 -1.65 -10.43
CA HIS A 69 4.53 -2.64 -10.99
C HIS A 69 5.91 -2.47 -10.35
N PRO A 70 6.44 -3.50 -9.67
CA PRO A 70 7.76 -3.41 -9.11
C PRO A 70 8.66 -3.15 -10.29
N THR A 71 9.21 -1.93 -10.42
CA THR A 71 10.26 -1.68 -11.39
C THR A 71 11.24 -2.82 -11.13
N PRO A 72 11.52 -3.70 -12.12
CA PRO A 72 12.59 -4.64 -11.95
C PRO A 72 13.83 -3.75 -11.88
N HIS A 73 14.18 -3.32 -10.67
CA HIS A 73 15.53 -2.96 -10.36
C HIS A 73 16.29 -4.18 -10.81
N HIS A 74 16.93 -4.06 -11.98
CA HIS A 74 17.71 -5.12 -12.61
C HIS A 74 18.54 -5.74 -11.50
N PHE A 75 18.08 -6.90 -11.01
CA PHE A 75 18.81 -7.67 -10.04
C PHE A 75 19.92 -8.29 -10.86
N THR A 76 20.97 -7.53 -11.14
CA THR A 76 22.17 -8.08 -11.77
C THR A 76 22.76 -9.01 -10.72
N PRO A 77 22.71 -10.34 -10.90
CA PRO A 77 23.42 -11.22 -10.00
C PRO A 77 24.90 -10.79 -10.03
N PRO A 78 25.56 -10.64 -8.87
CA PRO A 78 26.97 -10.32 -8.84
C PRO A 78 27.73 -11.54 -9.37
N TYR A 79 28.21 -11.41 -10.61
CA TYR A 79 29.21 -12.24 -11.30
C TYR A 79 28.93 -13.76 -11.40
N PRO A 80 28.94 -14.36 -12.61
CA PRO A 80 28.91 -15.82 -12.72
C PRO A 80 30.13 -16.43 -12.02
N PRO A 81 29.99 -17.52 -11.24
CA PRO A 81 31.13 -18.18 -10.62
C PRO A 81 32.12 -18.57 -11.71
N ASN A 82 33.41 -18.26 -11.46
CA ASN A 82 34.51 -18.55 -12.37
C ASN A 82 34.42 -19.99 -12.88
N VAL A 83 34.48 -20.14 -14.19
CA VAL A 83 34.70 -21.41 -14.88
C VAL A 83 36.11 -21.86 -14.53
N ASN A 84 36.28 -22.47 -13.36
CA ASN A 84 37.51 -23.16 -13.03
C ASN A 84 37.41 -24.55 -13.66
N THR A 85 38.16 -24.65 -14.76
CA THR A 85 38.65 -25.83 -15.46
C THR A 85 38.95 -27.02 -14.57
#